data_AF-A0A2H3BDP5-F1
#
_entry.id   AF-A0A2H3BDP5-F1
#
_cell.length_a   1.000
_cell.length_b   1.000
_cell.length_c   1.000
_cell.angle_alpha   90.00
_cell.angle_beta   90.00
_cell.angle_gamma   90.00
#
_symmetry.space_group_name_H-M   'P 1'
#
loop_
_entity.id
_entity.type
_entity.pdbx_description
1 polymer ?
#
loop_
_entity_poly.entity_id
_entity_poly.type
_entity_poly.pdbx_seq_one_letter_code
_entity_poly.pdbx_strand_id
1 'polypeptide(L)'
;MPLLQTVLDRSREASLSIYCHSNFDVDTEEDAFARRALSTSQRWKNASIELSKSNIEIYAQIRGRLPRLEWLELGGHYLSRSGPRFDAFEDAPQLRALVLYGSISVQKLALPWTQIISLDIKDAIERDNLSVVLSMTPNLQVLTLDYQDIDDYTDGWKPRKSGDIVTCPSLRRVHVTDLALSRFRSFNFPSLEELSIKALTSNYRAEKGDQKAEDIFHNFLEHSGYPIKKLKLAVRTSVTDFARMFDMAFRLMDLDIMLPRLATATLFFRALLSTGDKTGVLPDLRSLKAEYRTVNHFTDVKEVDDIADMIASRYYPPNAAVAEIQSVHITLPRLSLSCRQSFRARLKNLPDLLNLISTRDEIYRSFIRMVR
;
A
#
# COMPACT_ATOMS: atom_id res chain seq x y z
N MET A 1 -18.29 34.19 -13.72
CA MET A 1 -19.43 33.24 -13.47
C MET A 1 -20.18 32.62 -14.69
N PRO A 2 -20.24 33.19 -15.91
CA PRO A 2 -21.06 32.63 -17.02
C PRO A 2 -20.67 31.22 -17.49
N LEU A 3 -19.38 30.89 -17.42
CA LEU A 3 -18.85 29.61 -17.89
C LEU A 3 -19.34 28.43 -17.05
N LEU A 4 -19.32 28.54 -15.72
CA LEU A 4 -19.83 27.49 -14.83
C LEU A 4 -21.32 27.23 -15.09
N GLN A 5 -22.13 28.28 -15.20
CA GLN A 5 -23.56 28.13 -15.50
C GLN A 5 -23.76 27.41 -16.84
N THR A 6 -23.05 27.85 -17.87
CA THR A 6 -23.12 27.22 -19.20
C THR A 6 -22.74 25.73 -19.15
N VAL A 7 -21.71 25.36 -18.38
CA VAL A 7 -21.30 23.96 -18.19
C VAL A 7 -22.37 23.18 -17.43
N LEU A 8 -22.91 23.74 -16.34
CA LEU A 8 -23.96 23.09 -15.56
C LEU A 8 -25.23 22.88 -16.39
N ASP A 9 -25.65 23.88 -17.17
CA ASP A 9 -26.82 23.81 -18.04
C ASP A 9 -26.64 22.76 -19.14
N ARG A 10 -25.45 22.71 -19.76
CA ARG A 10 -25.12 21.70 -20.78
C ARG A 10 -25.04 20.29 -20.20
N SER A 11 -24.61 20.16 -18.95
CA SER A 11 -24.49 18.87 -18.28
C SER A 11 -25.82 18.26 -17.82
N ARG A 12 -26.91 19.05 -17.80
CA ARG A 12 -28.28 18.61 -17.49
C ARG A 12 -28.37 17.77 -16.21
N GLU A 13 -28.70 16.48 -16.30
CA GLU A 13 -28.87 15.55 -15.18
C GLU A 13 -27.65 14.64 -14.96
N ALA A 14 -26.55 14.88 -15.70
CA ALA A 14 -25.35 14.08 -15.59
C ALA A 14 -24.77 14.15 -14.16
N SER A 15 -24.23 13.03 -13.70
CA SER A 15 -23.48 12.98 -12.45
C SER A 15 -22.25 13.88 -12.53
N LEU A 16 -21.99 14.59 -11.44
CA LEU A 16 -20.92 15.58 -11.36
C LEU A 16 -19.79 15.10 -10.44
N SER A 17 -18.57 15.44 -10.83
CA SER A 17 -17.39 15.40 -9.95
C SER A 17 -17.04 16.83 -9.59
N ILE A 18 -17.00 17.14 -8.30
CA ILE A 18 -16.71 18.49 -7.80
C ILE A 18 -15.38 18.49 -7.05
N TYR A 19 -14.59 19.52 -7.30
CA TYR A 19 -13.33 19.79 -6.62
C TYR A 19 -13.38 21.22 -6.06
N CYS A 20 -13.38 21.35 -4.74
CA CYS A 20 -13.41 22.61 -4.01
C CYS A 20 -12.16 22.70 -3.15
N HIS A 21 -11.18 23.48 -3.59
CA HIS A 21 -9.91 23.68 -2.88
C HIS A 21 -9.86 25.11 -2.34
N SER A 22 -9.53 25.28 -1.05
CA SER A 22 -9.54 26.58 -0.40
C SER A 22 -8.14 27.20 -0.47
N ASN A 23 -7.70 27.57 -1.66
CA ASN A 23 -6.35 28.16 -1.82
C ASN A 23 -6.31 29.68 -1.69
N PHE A 24 -7.43 30.36 -1.46
CA PHE A 24 -7.45 31.83 -1.46
C PHE A 24 -8.35 32.38 -0.34
N ASP A 25 -7.95 33.54 0.20
CA ASP A 25 -8.82 34.37 1.02
C ASP A 25 -10.09 34.65 0.22
N VAL A 26 -11.24 34.30 0.81
CA VAL A 26 -12.53 34.28 0.14
C VAL A 26 -12.93 35.71 -0.28
N ASP A 27 -12.62 36.07 -1.53
CA ASP A 27 -13.28 37.19 -2.19
C ASP A 27 -14.75 36.82 -2.45
N THR A 28 -15.63 37.83 -2.46
CA THR A 28 -17.09 37.65 -2.64
C THR A 28 -17.50 36.84 -3.88
N GLU A 29 -16.68 36.75 -4.93
CA GLU A 29 -16.95 35.93 -6.11
C GLU A 29 -16.76 34.42 -5.86
N GLU A 30 -15.86 34.03 -4.95
CA GLU A 30 -15.62 32.62 -4.60
C GLU A 30 -16.82 32.03 -3.83
N ASP A 31 -17.48 32.84 -3.00
CA ASP A 31 -18.70 32.42 -2.29
C ASP A 31 -19.86 32.15 -3.27
N ALA A 32 -19.99 32.97 -4.32
CA ALA A 32 -20.99 32.74 -5.37
C ALA A 32 -20.72 31.45 -6.17
N PHE A 33 -19.44 31.15 -6.45
CA PHE A 33 -19.02 29.88 -7.07
C PHE A 33 -19.39 28.70 -6.17
N ALA A 34 -18.97 28.74 -4.90
CA ALA A 34 -19.19 27.66 -3.95
C ALA A 34 -20.68 27.39 -3.75
N ARG A 35 -21.51 28.42 -3.55
CA ARG A 35 -22.97 28.28 -3.45
C ARG A 35 -23.58 27.66 -4.69
N ARG A 36 -23.14 28.06 -5.89
CA ARG A 36 -23.64 27.47 -7.14
C ARG A 36 -23.23 26.01 -7.29
N ALA A 37 -21.99 25.66 -6.99
CA ALA A 37 -21.55 24.27 -6.97
C ALA A 37 -22.39 23.44 -5.97
N LEU A 38 -22.58 23.92 -4.75
CA LEU A 38 -23.36 23.26 -3.70
C LEU A 38 -24.83 23.08 -4.06
N SER A 39 -25.41 23.99 -4.86
CA SER A 39 -26.78 23.83 -5.38
C SER A 39 -26.97 22.59 -6.26
N THR A 40 -25.88 22.02 -6.78
CA THR A 40 -25.89 20.82 -7.62
C THR A 40 -25.63 19.52 -6.86
N SER A 41 -25.58 19.59 -5.51
CA SER A 41 -25.27 18.46 -4.61
C SER A 41 -26.02 17.15 -4.90
N GLN A 42 -27.28 17.25 -5.33
CA GLN A 42 -28.12 16.10 -5.70
C GLN A 42 -27.52 15.24 -6.82
N ARG A 43 -26.65 15.82 -7.64
CA ARG A 43 -26.00 15.20 -8.79
C ARG A 43 -24.56 14.78 -8.50
N TRP A 44 -24.03 15.09 -7.32
CA TRP A 44 -22.63 14.79 -6.99
C TRP A 44 -22.43 13.29 -6.89
N LYS A 45 -21.48 12.78 -7.65
CA LYS A 45 -20.99 11.40 -7.57
C LYS A 45 -19.64 11.33 -6.89
N ASN A 46 -18.77 12.29 -7.18
CA ASN A 46 -17.47 12.43 -6.53
C ASN A 46 -17.32 13.86 -5.99
N ALA A 47 -16.80 14.02 -4.77
CA ALA A 47 -16.50 15.32 -4.20
C ALA A 47 -15.12 15.30 -3.56
N SER A 48 -14.30 16.31 -3.82
CA SER A 48 -13.06 16.59 -3.09
C SER A 48 -13.15 17.99 -2.51
N ILE A 49 -13.07 18.08 -1.20
CA ILE A 49 -13.38 19.30 -0.44
C ILE A 49 -12.29 19.55 0.57
N GLU A 50 -11.74 20.75 0.51
CA GLU A 50 -10.88 21.29 1.55
C GLU A 50 -11.66 22.26 2.44
N LEU A 51 -11.73 21.92 3.72
CA LEU A 51 -12.38 22.70 4.74
C LEU A 51 -11.43 23.75 5.29
N SER A 52 -11.89 25.00 5.28
CA SER A 52 -11.30 26.13 5.97
C SER A 52 -12.27 26.68 7.01
N LYS A 53 -11.77 27.49 7.95
CA LYS A 53 -12.63 28.20 8.92
C LYS A 53 -13.71 29.05 8.22
N SER A 54 -13.39 29.58 7.04
CA SER A 54 -14.28 30.49 6.30
C SER A 54 -15.41 29.77 5.56
N ASN A 55 -15.24 28.49 5.20
CA ASN A 55 -16.18 27.78 4.34
C ASN A 55 -16.92 26.61 5.02
N ILE A 56 -16.59 26.25 6.26
CA ILE A 56 -17.21 25.07 6.90
C ILE A 56 -18.74 25.18 7.01
N GLU A 57 -19.25 26.37 7.30
CA GLU A 57 -20.69 26.60 7.51
C GLU A 57 -21.49 26.52 6.20
N ILE A 58 -20.90 26.89 5.06
CA ILE A 58 -21.63 26.84 3.77
C ILE A 58 -21.96 25.41 3.34
N TYR A 59 -21.25 24.40 3.85
CA TYR A 59 -21.56 22.99 3.57
C TYR A 59 -22.76 22.46 4.37
N ALA A 60 -23.30 23.19 5.34
CA ALA A 60 -24.54 22.79 6.01
C ALA A 60 -25.71 22.65 5.00
N GLN A 61 -25.68 23.40 3.90
CA GLN A 61 -26.75 23.41 2.90
C GLN A 61 -26.84 22.15 2.03
N ILE A 62 -25.82 21.28 2.05
CA ILE A 62 -25.84 20.01 1.31
C ILE A 62 -26.28 18.81 2.18
N ARG A 63 -26.54 19.02 3.47
CA ARG A 63 -27.03 17.97 4.36
C ARG A 63 -28.35 17.40 3.82
N GLY A 64 -28.44 16.08 3.73
CA GLY A 64 -29.60 15.39 3.15
C GLY A 64 -29.75 15.54 1.62
N ARG A 65 -28.74 16.10 0.93
CA ARG A 65 -28.81 16.38 -0.53
C ARG A 65 -27.75 15.64 -1.35
N LEU A 66 -27.29 14.49 -0.85
CA LEU A 66 -26.19 13.73 -1.46
C LEU A 66 -26.59 12.29 -1.84
N PRO A 67 -27.70 12.07 -2.57
CA PRO A 67 -28.23 10.74 -2.83
C PRO A 67 -27.34 9.90 -3.76
N ARG A 68 -26.46 10.53 -4.55
CA ARG A 68 -25.59 9.87 -5.55
C ARG A 68 -24.11 9.88 -5.19
N LEU A 69 -23.75 10.44 -4.03
CA LEU A 69 -22.34 10.62 -3.67
C LEU A 69 -21.72 9.26 -3.36
N GLU A 70 -20.75 8.84 -4.16
CA GLU A 70 -20.08 7.54 -4.06
C GLU A 70 -18.66 7.66 -3.48
N TRP A 71 -17.97 8.76 -3.77
CA TRP A 71 -16.60 9.03 -3.34
C TRP A 71 -16.48 10.44 -2.75
N LEU A 72 -15.84 10.52 -1.58
CA LEU A 72 -15.56 11.77 -0.88
C LEU A 72 -14.08 11.84 -0.53
N GLU A 73 -13.40 12.90 -0.94
CA GLU A 73 -12.13 13.33 -0.39
C GLU A 73 -12.37 14.57 0.47
N LEU A 74 -11.94 14.51 1.72
CA LEU A 74 -12.15 15.56 2.70
C LEU A 74 -10.83 15.90 3.37
N GLY A 75 -10.44 17.16 3.29
CA GLY A 75 -9.27 17.66 3.98
C GLY A 75 -9.51 18.94 4.75
N GLY A 76 -8.57 19.28 5.62
CA GLY A 76 -8.56 20.56 6.31
C GLY A 76 -7.97 20.48 7.73
N HIS A 77 -7.32 21.55 8.16
CA HIS A 77 -6.68 21.64 9.47
C HIS A 77 -7.63 22.07 10.61
N TYR A 78 -8.87 22.46 10.26
CA TYR A 78 -9.82 23.08 11.19
C TYR A 78 -10.76 22.10 11.90
N LEU A 79 -10.76 20.84 11.50
CA LEU A 79 -11.47 19.76 12.21
C LEU A 79 -10.61 19.09 13.28
N SER A 80 -9.63 19.81 13.84
CA SER A 80 -8.82 19.31 14.96
C SER A 80 -9.70 19.01 16.18
N ARG A 81 -9.10 18.47 17.26
CA ARG A 81 -9.86 18.05 18.47
C ARG A 81 -10.78 19.14 19.05
N SER A 82 -10.43 20.43 18.91
CA SER A 82 -11.22 21.57 19.37
C SER A 82 -12.23 22.11 18.33
N GLY A 83 -12.24 21.58 17.11
CA GLY A 83 -13.13 21.99 16.04
C GLY A 83 -14.61 21.63 16.26
N PRO A 84 -15.52 22.27 15.49
CA PRO A 84 -16.94 21.93 15.50
C PRO A 84 -17.20 20.53 14.94
N ARG A 85 -18.36 19.96 15.26
CA ARG A 85 -18.85 18.75 14.59
C ARG A 85 -19.21 19.10 13.15
N PHE A 86 -18.89 18.21 12.22
CA PHE A 86 -19.17 18.36 10.80
C PHE A 86 -19.96 17.16 10.28
N ASP A 87 -21.16 17.42 9.79
CA ASP A 87 -22.20 16.41 9.50
C ASP A 87 -22.89 16.65 8.15
N ALA A 88 -22.29 17.45 7.28
CA ALA A 88 -22.79 17.72 5.93
C ALA A 88 -22.97 16.44 5.09
N PHE A 89 -22.22 15.39 5.42
CA PHE A 89 -22.13 14.11 4.71
C PHE A 89 -22.78 12.94 5.46
N GLU A 90 -23.48 13.18 6.57
CA GLU A 90 -24.11 12.12 7.37
C GLU A 90 -25.13 11.33 6.54
N ASP A 91 -25.94 12.03 5.73
CA ASP A 91 -26.99 11.46 4.86
C ASP A 91 -26.51 11.26 3.41
N ALA A 92 -25.42 10.50 3.23
CA ALA A 92 -24.89 10.15 1.90
C ALA A 92 -25.02 8.63 1.65
N PRO A 93 -26.21 8.11 1.25
CA PRO A 93 -26.52 6.67 1.27
C PRO A 93 -25.74 5.82 0.26
N GLN A 94 -25.06 6.44 -0.70
CA GLN A 94 -24.24 5.75 -1.69
C GLN A 94 -22.74 5.89 -1.43
N LEU A 95 -22.34 6.56 -0.34
CA LEU A 95 -20.93 6.84 -0.07
C LEU A 95 -20.19 5.55 0.30
N ARG A 96 -19.22 5.17 -0.53
CA ARG A 96 -18.48 3.91 -0.42
C ARG A 96 -16.98 4.09 -0.30
N ALA A 97 -16.45 5.21 -0.77
CA ALA A 97 -15.03 5.51 -0.75
C ALA A 97 -14.76 6.86 -0.08
N LEU A 98 -13.81 6.87 0.87
CA LEU A 98 -13.44 8.03 1.65
C LEU A 98 -11.93 8.24 1.60
N VAL A 99 -11.52 9.47 1.30
CA VAL A 99 -10.14 9.94 1.44
C VAL A 99 -10.12 11.03 2.50
N LEU A 100 -9.26 10.91 3.49
CA LEU A 100 -9.05 11.91 4.53
C LEU A 100 -7.64 12.47 4.41
N TYR A 101 -7.47 13.78 4.47
CA TYR A 101 -6.14 14.42 4.50
C TYR A 101 -6.09 15.64 5.44
N GLY A 102 -4.91 15.93 6.01
CA GLY A 102 -4.75 17.02 6.99
C GLY A 102 -5.45 16.75 8.34
N SER A 103 -5.25 17.60 9.35
CA SER A 103 -5.56 17.25 10.75
C SER A 103 -7.08 17.18 11.08
N ILE A 104 -7.71 16.03 10.83
CA ILE A 104 -9.14 15.79 11.03
C ILE A 104 -9.40 14.82 12.18
N SER A 105 -10.17 15.27 13.17
CA SER A 105 -10.74 14.44 14.22
C SER A 105 -11.95 13.67 13.69
N VAL A 106 -11.78 12.37 13.45
CA VAL A 106 -12.84 11.46 12.97
C VAL A 106 -14.06 11.41 13.88
N GLN A 107 -13.90 11.67 15.18
CA GLN A 107 -15.01 11.72 16.14
C GLN A 107 -15.92 12.95 15.92
N LYS A 108 -15.42 13.96 15.20
CA LYS A 108 -16.18 15.16 14.82
C LYS A 108 -16.84 15.01 13.44
N LEU A 109 -16.50 13.98 12.68
CA LEU A 109 -17.08 13.71 11.37
C LEU A 109 -18.29 12.77 11.52
N ALA A 110 -19.49 13.28 11.23
CA ALA A 110 -20.64 12.44 11.01
C ALA A 110 -20.66 11.99 9.54
N LEU A 111 -20.31 10.72 9.34
CA LEU A 111 -20.29 10.04 8.06
C LEU A 111 -21.05 8.71 8.20
N PRO A 112 -21.58 8.16 7.09
CA PRO A 112 -22.15 6.82 7.07
C PRO A 112 -21.01 5.78 7.07
N TRP A 113 -20.29 5.68 8.19
CA TRP A 113 -19.06 4.90 8.32
C TRP A 113 -19.24 3.41 8.00
N THR A 114 -20.40 2.84 8.32
CA THR A 114 -20.67 1.40 8.18
C THR A 114 -20.72 0.91 6.73
N GLN A 115 -20.99 1.78 5.75
CA GLN A 115 -21.06 1.41 4.32
C GLN A 115 -19.75 1.68 3.56
N ILE A 116 -18.76 2.29 4.20
CA ILE A 116 -17.45 2.56 3.59
C ILE A 116 -16.72 1.24 3.34
N ILE A 117 -16.26 1.06 2.10
CA ILE A 117 -15.49 -0.11 1.66
C ILE A 117 -14.05 0.23 1.27
N SER A 118 -13.75 1.51 1.02
CA SER A 118 -12.42 1.98 0.66
C SER A 118 -12.09 3.23 1.48
N LEU A 119 -10.97 3.19 2.19
CA LEU A 119 -10.50 4.28 3.03
C LEU A 119 -9.04 4.60 2.70
N ASP A 120 -8.77 5.86 2.42
CA ASP A 120 -7.43 6.40 2.23
C ASP A 120 -7.17 7.49 3.27
N ILE A 121 -6.08 7.38 4.02
CA ILE A 121 -5.71 8.30 5.09
C ILE A 121 -4.34 8.89 4.75
N LYS A 122 -4.33 10.18 4.43
CA LYS A 122 -3.15 10.97 4.06
C LYS A 122 -2.78 11.95 5.17
N ASP A 123 -1.99 11.50 6.15
CA ASP A 123 -1.62 12.29 7.35
C ASP A 123 -2.81 12.84 8.16
N ALA A 124 -4.00 12.28 7.97
CA ALA A 124 -5.22 12.96 8.40
C ALA A 124 -5.62 12.68 9.85
N ILE A 125 -5.37 11.44 10.25
CA ILE A 125 -5.81 10.89 11.50
C ILE A 125 -4.58 10.75 12.38
N GLU A 126 -4.64 11.36 13.56
CA GLU A 126 -3.68 11.04 14.62
C GLU A 126 -3.60 9.52 14.74
N ARG A 127 -2.39 8.97 14.66
CA ARG A 127 -2.20 7.51 14.54
C ARG A 127 -2.94 6.71 15.63
N ASP A 128 -3.17 7.31 16.81
CA ASP A 128 -3.93 6.78 17.96
C ASP A 128 -5.41 6.52 17.71
N ASN A 129 -5.99 7.11 16.67
CA ASN A 129 -7.41 6.97 16.37
C ASN A 129 -7.69 5.94 15.25
N LEU A 130 -6.66 5.31 14.67
CA LEU A 130 -6.86 4.34 13.58
C LEU A 130 -7.73 3.15 14.02
N SER A 131 -7.54 2.64 15.24
CA SER A 131 -8.37 1.56 15.79
C SER A 131 -9.85 1.94 15.87
N VAL A 132 -10.13 3.18 16.28
CA VAL A 132 -11.50 3.73 16.33
C VAL A 132 -12.10 3.77 14.92
N VAL A 133 -11.37 4.30 13.93
CA VAL A 133 -11.85 4.38 12.55
C VAL A 133 -12.13 3.00 11.96
N LEU A 134 -11.23 2.04 12.19
CA LEU A 134 -11.42 0.67 11.74
C LEU A 134 -12.61 0.00 12.42
N SER A 135 -12.88 0.31 13.69
CA SER A 135 -14.09 -0.18 14.39
C SER A 135 -15.39 0.41 13.83
N MET A 136 -15.36 1.63 13.28
CA MET A 136 -16.51 2.28 12.66
C MET A 136 -16.76 1.80 11.22
N THR A 137 -15.80 1.11 10.61
CA THR A 137 -15.83 0.69 9.20
C THR A 137 -15.79 -0.84 9.05
N PRO A 138 -16.79 -1.58 9.57
CA PRO A 138 -16.77 -3.06 9.58
C PRO A 138 -16.78 -3.70 8.18
N ASN A 139 -17.25 -2.97 7.16
CA ASN A 139 -17.30 -3.42 5.77
C ASN A 139 -16.08 -3.00 4.93
N LEU A 140 -15.04 -2.46 5.57
CA LEU A 140 -13.85 -1.98 4.88
C LEU A 140 -13.14 -3.12 4.14
N GLN A 141 -12.88 -2.92 2.84
CA GLN A 141 -12.20 -3.89 1.97
C GLN A 141 -10.82 -3.40 1.53
N VAL A 142 -10.62 -2.08 1.44
CA VAL A 142 -9.38 -1.45 1.00
C VAL A 142 -8.97 -0.38 2.00
N LEU A 143 -7.75 -0.46 2.51
CA LEU A 143 -7.15 0.54 3.38
C LEU A 143 -5.85 1.05 2.76
N THR A 144 -5.73 2.37 2.61
CA THR A 144 -4.48 3.05 2.25
C THR A 144 -4.07 3.97 3.38
N LEU A 145 -2.83 3.83 3.84
CA LEU A 145 -2.21 4.69 4.85
C LEU A 145 -0.98 5.34 4.21
N ASP A 146 -1.14 6.58 3.77
CA ASP A 146 -0.06 7.38 3.20
C ASP A 146 0.36 8.45 4.21
N TYR A 147 1.35 8.14 5.04
CA TYR A 147 1.96 9.15 5.89
C TYR A 147 3.13 9.77 5.13
N GLN A 148 3.08 11.06 4.81
CA GLN A 148 4.26 11.76 4.34
C GLN A 148 5.23 11.87 5.52
N ASP A 149 6.49 11.49 5.29
CA ASP A 149 7.59 11.72 6.21
C ASP A 149 7.79 13.23 6.40
N ILE A 150 6.96 13.85 7.24
CA ILE A 150 7.29 15.12 7.88
C ILE A 150 8.21 14.75 9.02
N ASP A 151 9.49 15.06 8.80
CA ASP A 151 10.63 14.97 9.71
C ASP A 151 10.30 14.72 11.21
N ASP A 152 10.96 13.69 11.76
CA ASP A 152 11.41 13.56 13.16
C ASP A 152 10.40 13.40 14.33
N TYR A 153 9.07 13.43 14.14
CA TYR A 153 8.13 13.31 15.28
C TYR A 153 7.50 11.92 15.47
N THR A 154 8.31 10.87 15.63
CA THR A 154 7.84 9.60 16.22
C THR A 154 8.29 9.38 17.67
N ASP A 155 9.03 10.33 18.25
CA ASP A 155 9.44 10.30 19.66
C ASP A 155 8.21 10.42 20.58
N GLY A 156 7.73 9.28 21.09
CA GLY A 156 6.81 9.27 22.22
C GLY A 156 5.69 8.24 22.19
N TRP A 157 5.48 7.50 21.09
CA TRP A 157 4.41 6.50 21.10
C TRP A 157 4.83 5.21 21.80
N LYS A 158 4.26 4.98 22.98
CA LYS A 158 4.27 3.69 23.67
C LYS A 158 2.93 2.99 23.42
N PRO A 159 2.92 1.69 23.06
CA PRO A 159 1.68 0.91 23.04
C PRO A 159 0.98 1.09 24.39
N ARG A 160 -0.27 1.57 24.38
CA ARG A 160 -1.14 1.32 25.52
C ARG A 160 -1.21 -0.19 25.65
N LYS A 161 -0.94 -0.71 26.86
CA LYS A 161 -0.82 -2.14 27.17
C LYS A 161 -1.81 -2.98 26.36
N SER A 162 -1.35 -4.13 25.86
CA SER A 162 -2.12 -5.16 25.15
C SER A 162 -3.56 -5.24 25.68
N GLY A 163 -4.54 -4.92 24.83
CA GLY A 163 -5.95 -4.97 25.20
C GLY A 163 -6.82 -5.37 24.02
N ASP A 164 -6.84 -4.56 22.96
CA ASP A 164 -7.84 -4.74 21.91
C ASP A 164 -7.19 -4.92 20.53
N ILE A 165 -7.07 -6.17 20.10
CA ILE A 165 -6.77 -6.48 18.70
C ILE A 165 -8.03 -6.12 17.90
N VAL A 166 -7.96 -5.07 17.08
CA VAL A 166 -9.06 -4.71 16.18
C VAL A 166 -9.04 -5.67 15.00
N THR A 167 -10.13 -6.43 14.84
CA THR A 167 -10.30 -7.37 13.74
C THR A 167 -11.08 -6.72 12.62
N CYS A 168 -10.53 -6.72 11.40
CA CYS A 168 -11.21 -6.24 10.21
C CYS A 168 -11.49 -7.43 9.27
N PRO A 169 -12.65 -8.10 9.41
CA PRO A 169 -12.92 -9.37 8.74
C PRO A 169 -13.11 -9.22 7.22
N SER A 170 -13.50 -8.03 6.75
CA SER A 170 -13.76 -7.74 5.34
C SER A 170 -12.54 -7.21 4.59
N LEU A 171 -11.45 -6.89 5.30
CA LEU A 171 -10.31 -6.19 4.73
C LEU A 171 -9.49 -7.12 3.85
N ARG A 172 -9.41 -6.79 2.55
CA ARG A 172 -8.74 -7.62 1.53
C ARG A 172 -7.47 -7.00 0.99
N ARG A 173 -7.35 -5.68 1.01
CA ARG A 173 -6.20 -4.96 0.44
C ARG A 173 -5.73 -3.87 1.38
N VAL A 174 -4.43 -3.89 1.67
CA VAL A 174 -3.78 -2.90 2.54
C VAL A 174 -2.57 -2.32 1.83
N HIS A 175 -2.53 -1.00 1.74
CA HIS A 175 -1.41 -0.24 1.20
C HIS A 175 -0.88 0.67 2.31
N VAL A 176 0.39 0.53 2.68
CA VAL A 176 1.04 1.35 3.71
C VAL A 176 2.35 1.92 3.19
N THR A 177 2.67 3.15 3.63
CA THR A 177 3.96 3.75 3.33
C THR A 177 5.08 3.07 4.13
N ASP A 178 4.93 2.87 5.45
CA ASP A 178 5.94 2.17 6.27
C ASP A 178 5.30 1.17 7.25
N LEU A 179 5.90 -0.03 7.32
CA LEU A 179 5.55 -1.10 8.25
C LEU A 179 5.97 -0.82 9.70
N ALA A 180 7.08 -0.12 9.92
CA ALA A 180 7.55 0.23 11.26
C ALA A 180 6.62 1.25 11.94
N LEU A 181 5.93 2.08 11.15
CA LEU A 181 4.92 3.02 11.62
C LEU A 181 3.57 2.34 11.93
N SER A 182 3.38 1.11 11.45
CA SER A 182 2.12 0.41 11.57
C SER A 182 2.09 -0.48 12.80
N ARG A 183 1.24 -0.03 13.71
CA ARG A 183 0.56 -0.70 14.83
C ARG A 183 -0.12 -2.04 14.46
N PHE A 184 0.36 -2.79 13.46
CA PHE A 184 -0.17 -4.08 13.02
C PHE A 184 -0.14 -5.17 14.10
N ARG A 185 0.63 -5.00 15.17
CA ARG A 185 0.49 -5.86 16.37
C ARG A 185 -0.90 -5.78 17.01
N SER A 186 -1.63 -4.70 16.78
CA SER A 186 -2.97 -4.47 17.32
C SER A 186 -4.08 -4.74 16.30
N PHE A 187 -3.75 -5.33 15.15
CA PHE A 187 -4.71 -5.57 14.08
C PHE A 187 -4.70 -7.02 13.62
N ASN A 188 -5.88 -7.54 13.32
CA ASN A 188 -6.08 -8.86 12.73
C ASN A 188 -6.87 -8.73 11.42
N PHE A 189 -6.28 -9.18 10.31
CA PHE A 189 -6.89 -9.11 8.99
C PHE A 189 -7.05 -10.50 8.37
N PRO A 190 -8.04 -11.29 8.82
CA PRO A 190 -8.15 -12.70 8.44
C PRO A 190 -8.46 -12.93 6.94
N SER A 191 -8.94 -11.89 6.24
CA SER A 191 -9.29 -11.95 4.81
C SER A 191 -8.30 -11.22 3.90
N LEU A 192 -7.12 -10.83 4.41
CA LEU A 192 -6.16 -10.01 3.66
C LEU A 192 -5.56 -10.79 2.48
N GLU A 193 -5.82 -10.34 1.25
CA GLU A 193 -5.32 -10.98 0.04
C GLU A 193 -4.10 -10.25 -0.54
N GLU A 194 -4.05 -8.92 -0.40
CA GLU A 194 -3.00 -8.07 -0.96
C GLU A 194 -2.42 -7.10 0.08
N LEU A 195 -1.10 -7.10 0.20
CA LEU A 195 -0.36 -6.16 1.05
C LEU A 195 0.70 -5.43 0.22
N SER A 196 0.71 -4.10 0.31
CA SER A 196 1.69 -3.25 -0.34
C SER A 196 2.37 -2.34 0.67
N ILE A 197 3.71 -2.35 0.70
CA ILE A 197 4.52 -1.62 1.66
C ILE A 197 5.58 -0.82 0.88
N LYS A 198 5.46 0.51 0.89
CA LYS A 198 6.37 1.40 0.11
C LYS A 198 7.77 1.52 0.71
N ALA A 199 7.93 1.29 2.00
CA ALA A 199 9.20 1.37 2.70
C ALA A 199 9.18 0.44 3.93
N LEU A 200 9.77 -0.74 3.82
CA LEU A 200 10.09 -1.55 4.99
C LEU A 200 11.39 -1.02 5.60
N THR A 201 11.24 -0.24 6.68
CA THR A 201 12.34 0.26 7.49
C THR A 201 12.51 -0.61 8.74
N SER A 202 13.74 -0.73 9.27
CA SER A 202 14.04 -1.52 10.47
C SER A 202 14.45 -0.66 11.66
N ASN A 203 14.57 0.66 11.52
CA ASN A 203 15.12 1.53 12.55
C ASN A 203 14.51 2.95 12.47
N TYR A 204 13.66 3.28 13.43
CA TYR A 204 13.65 4.60 14.04
C TYR A 204 14.14 4.41 15.49
N ARG A 205 15.31 5.02 15.79
CA ARG A 205 16.05 5.08 17.07
C ARG A 205 15.85 3.90 18.04
N ALA A 206 16.92 3.12 18.18
CA ALA A 206 17.15 2.09 19.19
C ALA A 206 16.75 2.52 20.62
N GLU A 207 15.50 2.26 20.99
CA GLU A 207 15.11 2.15 22.39
C GLU A 207 15.15 0.66 22.77
N LYS A 208 16.33 0.19 23.19
CA LYS A 208 16.58 -1.01 24.00
C LYS A 208 15.46 -2.08 23.97
N GLY A 209 15.24 -2.69 22.81
CA GLY A 209 14.27 -3.79 22.68
C GLY A 209 13.88 -4.15 21.25
N ASP A 210 14.70 -3.77 20.27
CA ASP A 210 14.34 -3.73 18.85
C ASP A 210 13.93 -5.10 18.31
N GLN A 211 12.67 -5.23 17.87
CA GLN A 211 12.21 -6.35 17.06
C GLN A 211 12.64 -6.09 15.61
N LYS A 212 13.29 -7.06 14.99
CA LYS A 212 13.75 -6.90 13.61
C LYS A 212 12.56 -6.82 12.64
N ALA A 213 12.78 -6.24 11.46
CA ALA A 213 11.75 -6.10 10.43
C ALA A 213 11.13 -7.46 10.04
N GLU A 214 11.95 -8.51 9.96
CA GLU A 214 11.52 -9.89 9.74
C GLU A 214 10.56 -10.39 10.83
N ASP A 215 10.79 -10.06 12.10
CA ASP A 215 9.93 -10.49 13.21
C ASP A 215 8.58 -9.74 13.21
N ILE A 216 8.59 -8.44 12.88
CA ILE A 216 7.36 -7.66 12.77
C ILE A 216 6.46 -8.26 11.69
N PHE A 217 7.02 -8.54 10.52
CA PHE A 217 6.28 -9.12 9.41
C PHE A 217 5.80 -10.55 9.72
N HIS A 218 6.67 -11.37 10.31
CA HIS A 218 6.35 -12.73 10.74
C HIS A 218 5.16 -12.75 11.70
N ASN A 219 5.24 -11.96 12.78
CA ASN A 219 4.17 -11.90 13.78
C ASN A 219 2.87 -11.40 13.14
N PHE A 220 2.90 -10.39 12.27
CA PHE A 220 1.70 -9.90 11.62
C PHE A 220 0.97 -10.99 10.82
N LEU A 221 1.71 -11.80 10.05
CA LEU A 221 1.13 -12.90 9.28
C LEU A 221 0.56 -14.00 10.18
N GLU A 222 1.29 -14.34 11.25
CA GLU A 222 0.85 -15.30 12.26
C GLU A 222 -0.49 -14.90 12.88
N HIS A 223 -0.60 -13.67 13.34
CA HIS A 223 -1.83 -13.18 13.98
C HIS A 223 -3.00 -13.04 13.00
N SER A 224 -2.71 -12.82 11.71
CA SER A 224 -3.73 -12.68 10.66
C SER A 224 -4.13 -14.01 10.00
N GLY A 225 -3.49 -15.13 10.35
CA GLY A 225 -3.82 -16.45 9.79
C GLY A 225 -3.35 -16.68 8.36
N TYR A 226 -2.26 -16.02 7.94
CA TYR A 226 -1.56 -16.30 6.68
C TYR A 226 -2.37 -16.11 5.36
N PRO A 227 -3.26 -15.13 5.22
CA PRO A 227 -4.19 -15.08 4.08
C PRO A 227 -3.59 -14.53 2.78
N ILE A 228 -2.39 -13.93 2.84
CA ILE A 228 -1.85 -13.08 1.78
C ILE A 228 -1.50 -13.91 0.53
N LYS A 229 -1.99 -13.43 -0.62
CA LYS A 229 -1.73 -13.98 -1.95
C LYS A 229 -0.81 -13.08 -2.79
N LYS A 230 -0.83 -11.77 -2.53
CA LYS A 230 -0.05 -10.76 -3.25
C LYS A 230 0.70 -9.85 -2.29
N LEU A 231 1.99 -9.69 -2.52
CA LEU A 231 2.85 -8.83 -1.70
C LEU A 231 3.66 -7.90 -2.61
N LYS A 232 3.55 -6.60 -2.34
CA LYS A 232 4.46 -5.59 -2.87
C LYS A 232 5.28 -5.01 -1.74
N LEU A 233 6.60 -5.08 -1.82
CA LEU A 233 7.48 -4.75 -0.72
C LEU A 233 8.69 -3.97 -1.21
N ALA A 234 8.89 -2.75 -0.71
CA ALA A 234 10.13 -2.02 -0.94
C ALA A 234 10.99 -2.01 0.32
N VAL A 235 12.01 -2.88 0.33
CA VAL A 235 12.95 -3.03 1.43
C VAL A 235 13.94 -1.86 1.42
N ARG A 236 13.98 -1.09 2.52
CA ARG A 236 14.88 0.06 2.66
C ARG A 236 16.08 -0.22 3.55
N THR A 237 16.05 -1.29 4.34
CA THR A 237 17.14 -1.65 5.25
C THR A 237 17.73 -3.02 4.95
N SER A 238 18.79 -3.37 5.66
CA SER A 238 19.38 -4.71 5.60
C SER A 238 18.46 -5.69 6.34
N VAL A 239 17.65 -6.43 5.58
CA VAL A 239 17.01 -7.66 6.06
C VAL A 239 18.05 -8.76 6.05
N THR A 240 18.24 -9.41 7.20
CA THR A 240 19.25 -10.47 7.36
C THR A 240 18.68 -11.87 7.21
N ASP A 241 17.38 -12.06 7.44
CA ASP A 241 16.73 -13.36 7.42
C ASP A 241 15.38 -13.31 6.66
N PHE A 242 15.45 -13.49 5.34
CA PHE A 242 14.26 -13.59 4.50
C PHE A 242 13.46 -14.87 4.72
N ALA A 243 14.10 -15.94 5.19
CA ALA A 243 13.39 -17.18 5.50
C ALA A 243 12.44 -16.95 6.68
N ARG A 244 12.93 -16.32 7.76
CA ARG A 244 12.10 -15.91 8.91
C ARG A 244 10.96 -14.98 8.52
N MET A 245 11.23 -14.00 7.65
CA MET A 245 10.23 -13.07 7.16
C MET A 245 9.10 -13.79 6.41
N PHE A 246 9.43 -14.75 5.53
CA PHE A 246 8.46 -15.38 4.64
C PHE A 246 7.95 -16.75 5.08
N ASP A 247 8.41 -17.27 6.22
CA ASP A 247 7.99 -18.56 6.79
C ASP A 247 6.45 -18.67 6.89
N MET A 248 5.80 -17.56 7.25
CA MET A 248 4.35 -17.48 7.44
C MET A 248 3.59 -17.06 6.17
N ALA A 249 4.29 -16.82 5.05
CA ALA A 249 3.70 -16.36 3.79
C ALA A 249 3.50 -17.51 2.79
N PHE A 250 3.15 -18.71 3.26
CA PHE A 250 3.19 -19.90 2.40
C PHE A 250 2.18 -19.89 1.24
N ARG A 251 1.09 -19.11 1.35
CA ARG A 251 0.04 -18.94 0.31
C ARG A 251 0.36 -17.84 -0.70
N LEU A 252 1.51 -17.18 -0.57
CA LEU A 252 1.89 -16.06 -1.42
C LEU A 252 2.17 -16.54 -2.85
N MET A 253 1.40 -16.02 -3.80
CA MET A 253 1.51 -16.38 -5.22
C MET A 253 2.24 -15.31 -6.04
N ASP A 254 2.06 -14.03 -5.69
CA ASP A 254 2.64 -12.89 -6.39
C ASP A 254 3.52 -12.05 -5.46
N LEU A 255 4.79 -11.87 -5.81
CA LEU A 255 5.74 -11.04 -5.07
C LEU A 255 6.36 -9.96 -5.98
N ASP A 256 6.17 -8.69 -5.65
CA ASP A 256 6.89 -7.54 -6.23
C ASP A 256 7.79 -6.92 -5.16
N ILE A 257 9.10 -7.19 -5.23
CA ILE A 257 10.06 -6.77 -4.21
C ILE A 257 11.10 -5.79 -4.76
N MET A 258 11.29 -4.65 -4.10
CA MET A 258 12.41 -3.75 -4.33
C MET A 258 13.45 -3.93 -3.23
N LEU A 259 14.68 -4.30 -3.63
CA LEU A 259 15.79 -4.61 -2.74
C LEU A 259 16.79 -3.43 -2.71
N PRO A 260 17.39 -3.12 -1.54
CA PRO A 260 18.21 -1.93 -1.39
C PRO A 260 19.61 -2.09 -1.98
N ARG A 261 20.19 -3.29 -1.90
CA ARG A 261 21.58 -3.62 -2.25
C ARG A 261 21.70 -5.05 -2.79
N LEU A 262 22.76 -5.30 -3.56
CA LEU A 262 23.09 -6.61 -4.13
C LEU A 262 23.25 -7.71 -3.07
N ALA A 263 24.04 -7.45 -2.00
CA ALA A 263 24.23 -8.42 -0.92
C ALA A 263 22.91 -8.88 -0.25
N THR A 264 21.94 -7.97 -0.12
CA THR A 264 20.60 -8.30 0.39
C THR A 264 19.82 -9.16 -0.60
N ALA A 265 19.99 -8.93 -1.89
CA ALA A 265 19.40 -9.76 -2.92
C ALA A 265 19.98 -11.17 -2.93
N THR A 266 21.28 -11.34 -2.70
CA THR A 266 21.90 -12.66 -2.51
C THR A 266 21.18 -13.45 -1.43
N LEU A 267 20.96 -12.83 -0.26
CA LEU A 267 20.25 -13.45 0.86
C LEU A 267 18.81 -13.81 0.50
N PHE A 268 18.12 -12.94 -0.24
CA PHE A 268 16.76 -13.18 -0.71
C PHE A 268 16.68 -14.39 -1.65
N PHE A 269 17.48 -14.45 -2.72
CA PHE A 269 17.42 -15.58 -3.67
C PHE A 269 17.88 -16.89 -3.03
N ARG A 270 18.86 -16.85 -2.12
CA ARG A 270 19.26 -18.03 -1.33
C ARG A 270 18.16 -18.52 -0.39
N ALA A 271 17.38 -17.60 0.19
CA ALA A 271 16.22 -18.00 0.99
C ALA A 271 15.18 -18.71 0.12
N LEU A 272 14.93 -18.24 -1.11
CA LEU A 272 14.02 -18.92 -2.05
C LEU A 272 14.53 -20.26 -2.57
N LEU A 273 15.84 -20.48 -2.55
CA LEU A 273 16.49 -21.76 -2.85
C LEU A 273 16.40 -22.77 -1.70
N SER A 274 16.21 -22.29 -0.46
CA SER A 274 16.26 -23.13 0.73
C SER A 274 15.05 -24.07 0.77
N THR A 275 15.24 -25.30 0.28
CA THR A 275 14.32 -26.42 0.40
C THR A 275 14.71 -27.25 1.62
N GLY A 276 14.43 -26.77 2.83
CA GLY A 276 14.59 -27.58 4.04
C GLY A 276 13.53 -28.67 4.15
N ASP A 277 13.63 -29.53 5.18
CA ASP A 277 12.66 -30.59 5.51
C ASP A 277 11.22 -30.07 5.82
N LYS A 278 11.06 -28.76 5.93
CA LYS A 278 9.78 -28.04 5.98
C LYS A 278 9.60 -27.29 4.67
N THR A 279 8.40 -27.39 4.08
CA THR A 279 7.95 -26.69 2.87
C THR A 279 8.75 -25.44 2.57
N GLY A 280 9.51 -25.42 1.47
CA GLY A 280 10.47 -24.36 1.14
C GLY A 280 9.86 -22.96 1.22
N VAL A 281 10.70 -21.94 1.41
CA VAL A 281 10.25 -20.54 1.56
C VAL A 281 9.38 -20.13 0.37
N LEU A 282 8.16 -19.63 0.61
CA LEU A 282 7.17 -19.27 -0.42
C LEU A 282 6.88 -20.44 -1.41
N PRO A 283 6.30 -21.54 -0.94
CA PRO A 283 6.05 -22.72 -1.77
C PRO A 283 5.05 -22.43 -2.90
N ASP A 284 4.02 -21.60 -2.69
CA ASP A 284 3.00 -21.30 -3.70
C ASP A 284 3.37 -20.18 -4.70
N LEU A 285 4.61 -19.68 -4.67
CA LEU A 285 5.05 -18.54 -5.48
C LEU A 285 5.02 -18.86 -6.98
N ARG A 286 4.24 -18.09 -7.74
CA ARG A 286 4.09 -18.24 -9.21
C ARG A 286 4.62 -17.05 -10.00
N SER A 287 4.61 -15.86 -9.40
CA SER A 287 5.05 -14.62 -10.03
C SER A 287 6.03 -13.88 -9.14
N LEU A 288 7.23 -13.63 -9.66
CA LEU A 288 8.27 -12.87 -8.96
C LEU A 288 8.72 -11.69 -9.81
N LYS A 289 8.56 -10.49 -9.27
CA LYS A 289 9.18 -9.27 -9.76
C LYS A 289 10.17 -8.77 -8.73
N ALA A 290 11.42 -8.57 -9.13
CA ALA A 290 12.48 -8.05 -8.25
C ALA A 290 13.19 -6.86 -8.89
N GLU A 291 13.26 -5.73 -8.19
CA GLU A 291 13.93 -4.50 -8.62
C GLU A 291 14.99 -4.06 -7.60
N TYR A 292 16.02 -3.36 -8.07
CA TYR A 292 17.16 -2.94 -7.25
C TYR A 292 17.23 -1.42 -7.21
N ARG A 293 17.29 -0.85 -6.00
CA ARG A 293 17.24 0.61 -5.80
C ARG A 293 18.53 1.31 -6.22
N THR A 294 19.69 0.74 -5.89
CA THR A 294 20.99 1.38 -6.11
C THR A 294 21.72 0.76 -7.30
N VAL A 295 22.05 1.59 -8.28
CA VAL A 295 22.87 1.23 -9.43
C VAL A 295 24.30 1.68 -9.15
N ASN A 296 24.95 1.06 -8.15
CA ASN A 296 26.38 1.28 -7.98
C ASN A 296 27.15 0.46 -9.02
N HIS A 297 28.20 1.07 -9.57
CA HIS A 297 28.93 0.58 -10.73
C HIS A 297 29.63 -0.77 -10.48
N PHE A 298 29.39 -1.71 -11.40
CA PHE A 298 30.22 -2.86 -11.77
C PHE A 298 30.97 -3.59 -10.64
N THR A 299 30.24 -4.24 -9.73
CA THR A 299 30.80 -5.38 -8.98
C THR A 299 30.35 -6.66 -9.67
N ASP A 300 31.28 -7.60 -9.94
CA ASP A 300 30.92 -8.92 -10.48
C ASP A 300 29.93 -9.61 -9.54
N VAL A 301 28.74 -9.89 -10.09
CA VAL A 301 27.52 -10.22 -9.36
C VAL A 301 27.46 -11.73 -9.18
N LYS A 302 27.81 -12.23 -7.98
CA LYS A 302 27.64 -13.66 -7.61
C LYS A 302 26.16 -14.05 -7.51
N GLU A 303 25.27 -13.07 -7.37
CA GLU A 303 23.82 -13.24 -7.24
C GLU A 303 23.19 -13.84 -8.51
N VAL A 304 23.83 -13.70 -9.67
CA VAL A 304 23.28 -14.20 -10.94
C VAL A 304 23.19 -15.73 -10.95
N ASP A 305 24.13 -16.41 -10.30
CA ASP A 305 24.08 -17.86 -10.12
C ASP A 305 22.93 -18.25 -9.19
N ASP A 306 22.76 -17.56 -8.06
CA ASP A 306 21.65 -17.80 -7.12
C ASP A 306 20.29 -17.57 -7.80
N ILE A 307 20.18 -16.58 -8.70
CA ILE A 307 18.98 -16.34 -9.51
C ILE A 307 18.73 -17.50 -10.48
N ALA A 308 19.76 -17.95 -11.22
CA ALA A 308 19.62 -19.05 -12.16
C ALA A 308 19.19 -20.34 -11.46
N ASP A 309 19.84 -20.68 -10.34
CA ASP A 309 19.54 -21.85 -9.54
C ASP A 309 18.10 -21.75 -8.96
N MET A 310 17.66 -20.55 -8.53
CA MET A 310 16.30 -20.31 -8.03
C MET A 310 15.24 -20.52 -9.12
N ILE A 311 15.46 -20.00 -10.32
CA ILE A 311 14.52 -20.19 -11.44
C ILE A 311 14.47 -21.67 -11.82
N ALA A 312 15.62 -22.33 -11.95
CA ALA A 312 15.72 -23.73 -12.32
C ALA A 312 14.99 -24.65 -11.33
N SER A 313 15.24 -24.47 -10.03
CA SER A 313 14.62 -25.27 -8.97
C SER A 313 13.10 -25.15 -8.88
N ARG A 314 12.51 -24.05 -9.38
CA ARG A 314 11.06 -23.80 -9.35
C ARG A 314 10.37 -24.01 -10.68
N TYR A 315 11.12 -24.17 -11.77
CA TYR A 315 10.59 -24.53 -13.08
C TYR A 315 10.30 -26.04 -13.16
N TYR A 316 11.15 -26.87 -12.56
CA TYR A 316 10.88 -28.29 -12.33
C TYR A 316 10.96 -28.57 -10.83
N PRO A 317 9.90 -28.27 -10.07
CA PRO A 317 9.94 -28.43 -8.62
C PRO A 317 10.22 -29.90 -8.27
N PRO A 318 11.17 -30.16 -7.36
CA PRO A 318 11.58 -31.52 -7.01
C PRO A 318 10.49 -32.29 -6.25
N ASN A 319 9.46 -31.60 -5.75
CA ASN A 319 8.32 -32.18 -5.05
C ASN A 319 7.02 -31.44 -5.41
N ALA A 320 5.88 -32.08 -5.18
CA ALA A 320 4.56 -31.48 -5.41
C ALA A 320 4.18 -30.38 -4.39
N ALA A 321 5.03 -30.14 -3.38
CA ALA A 321 4.80 -29.15 -2.34
C ALA A 321 5.27 -27.74 -2.72
N VAL A 322 5.97 -27.58 -3.86
CA VAL A 322 6.40 -26.29 -4.40
C VAL A 322 5.69 -26.07 -5.73
N ALA A 323 4.99 -24.95 -5.85
CA ALA A 323 4.34 -24.54 -7.08
C ALA A 323 5.36 -24.19 -8.16
N GLU A 324 5.00 -24.48 -9.40
CA GLU A 324 5.82 -24.10 -10.54
C GLU A 324 5.77 -22.58 -10.77
N ILE A 325 6.94 -21.97 -10.97
CA ILE A 325 7.03 -20.54 -11.25
C ILE A 325 6.62 -20.25 -12.70
N GLN A 326 5.69 -19.31 -12.89
CA GLN A 326 5.09 -18.99 -14.18
C GLN A 326 5.68 -17.73 -14.81
N SER A 327 6.09 -16.77 -13.98
CA SER A 327 6.71 -15.54 -14.46
C SER A 327 7.77 -14.99 -13.51
N VAL A 328 8.87 -14.51 -14.09
CA VAL A 328 9.99 -13.90 -13.37
C VAL A 328 10.42 -12.64 -14.11
N HIS A 329 10.52 -11.53 -13.40
CA HIS A 329 10.98 -10.24 -13.91
C HIS A 329 11.99 -9.63 -12.95
N ILE A 330 13.28 -9.76 -13.25
CA ILE A 330 14.36 -9.27 -12.39
C ILE A 330 15.09 -8.14 -13.11
N THR A 331 15.18 -6.97 -12.47
CA THR A 331 15.88 -5.78 -12.99
C THR A 331 17.17 -5.56 -12.23
N LEU A 332 18.31 -5.97 -12.78
CA LEU A 332 19.64 -5.91 -12.17
C LEU A 332 20.40 -4.65 -12.61
N PRO A 333 21.45 -4.24 -11.88
CA PRO A 333 22.54 -3.48 -12.47
C PRO A 333 23.11 -4.20 -13.70
N ARG A 334 23.68 -3.43 -14.64
CA ARG A 334 24.22 -4.00 -15.89
C ARG A 334 25.23 -5.12 -15.62
N LEU A 335 24.94 -6.31 -16.15
CA LEU A 335 25.77 -7.50 -15.99
C LEU A 335 27.01 -7.48 -16.87
N SER A 336 28.13 -7.99 -16.34
CA SER A 336 29.34 -8.26 -17.12
C SER A 336 29.11 -9.39 -18.13
N LEU A 337 29.97 -9.51 -19.14
CA LEU A 337 29.90 -10.65 -20.07
C LEU A 337 30.08 -11.99 -19.33
N SER A 338 30.98 -12.03 -18.35
CA SER A 338 31.24 -13.21 -17.51
C SER A 338 29.99 -13.64 -16.74
N CYS A 339 29.32 -12.71 -16.04
CA CYS A 339 28.08 -13.01 -15.32
C CYS A 339 26.99 -13.57 -16.25
N ARG A 340 26.85 -13.04 -17.46
CA ARG A 340 25.88 -13.54 -18.45
C ARG A 340 26.22 -14.95 -18.94
N GLN A 341 27.50 -15.25 -19.13
CA GLN A 341 27.95 -16.59 -19.47
C GLN A 341 27.70 -17.57 -18.32
N SER A 342 27.97 -17.15 -17.07
CA SER A 342 27.68 -17.95 -15.86
C SER A 342 26.18 -18.28 -15.76
N PHE A 343 25.32 -17.26 -15.89
CA PHE A 343 23.86 -17.43 -15.90
C PHE A 343 23.40 -18.49 -16.92
N ARG A 344 23.86 -18.36 -18.16
CA ARG A 344 23.50 -19.29 -19.24
C ARG A 344 24.09 -20.69 -19.01
N ALA A 345 25.30 -20.77 -18.47
CA ALA A 345 25.94 -22.04 -18.16
C ALA A 345 25.16 -22.83 -17.10
N ARG A 346 24.62 -22.16 -16.06
CA ARG A 346 23.77 -22.77 -15.04
C ARG A 346 22.49 -23.37 -15.61
N LEU A 347 21.91 -22.73 -16.61
CA LEU A 347 20.66 -23.16 -17.25
C LEU A 347 20.87 -24.07 -18.47
N LYS A 348 22.12 -24.39 -18.83
CA LYS A 348 22.46 -25.11 -20.07
C LYS A 348 21.77 -26.48 -20.19
N ASN A 349 21.51 -27.14 -19.05
CA ASN A 349 20.87 -28.45 -19.02
C ASN A 349 19.34 -28.39 -19.06
N LEU A 350 18.75 -27.19 -19.13
CA LEU A 350 17.31 -26.94 -19.17
C LEU A 350 16.97 -26.12 -20.44
N PRO A 351 17.05 -26.72 -21.64
CA PRO A 351 16.90 -25.99 -22.90
C PRO A 351 15.52 -25.33 -23.05
N ASP A 352 14.46 -25.99 -22.56
CA ASP A 352 13.09 -25.46 -22.60
C ASP A 352 12.97 -24.18 -21.75
N LEU A 353 13.57 -24.19 -20.56
CA LEU A 353 13.64 -23.01 -19.69
C LEU A 353 14.47 -21.88 -20.33
N LEU A 354 15.59 -22.22 -20.95
CA LEU A 354 16.44 -21.24 -21.62
C LEU A 354 15.69 -20.49 -22.73
N ASN A 355 14.81 -21.18 -23.46
CA ASN A 355 13.99 -20.57 -24.52
C ASN A 355 12.92 -19.61 -23.98
N LEU A 356 12.46 -19.81 -22.74
CA LEU A 356 11.51 -18.93 -22.08
C LEU A 356 12.16 -17.70 -21.45
N ILE A 357 13.49 -17.71 -21.29
CA ILE A 357 14.23 -16.63 -20.66
C ILE A 357 14.77 -15.66 -21.71
N SER A 358 14.29 -14.43 -21.64
CA SER A 358 14.87 -13.29 -22.36
C SER A 358 15.79 -12.50 -21.44
N THR A 359 16.95 -12.10 -21.97
CA THR A 359 17.88 -11.19 -21.31
C THR A 359 18.05 -9.95 -22.18
N ARG A 360 17.85 -8.77 -21.59
CA ARG A 360 18.03 -7.48 -22.28
C ARG A 360 18.92 -6.58 -21.44
N ASP A 361 19.80 -5.85 -22.11
CA ASP A 361 20.63 -4.84 -21.46
C ASP A 361 20.23 -3.43 -21.91
N GLU A 362 20.27 -2.50 -20.97
CA GLU A 362 20.23 -1.06 -21.18
C GLU A 362 21.52 -0.45 -20.62
N ILE A 363 21.70 0.87 -20.76
CA ILE A 363 22.96 1.57 -20.45
C ILE A 363 23.47 1.20 -19.05
N TYR A 364 22.58 1.09 -18.07
CA TYR A 364 22.90 0.84 -16.66
C TYR A 364 22.16 -0.33 -16.02
N ARG A 365 21.38 -1.09 -16.80
CA ARG A 365 20.48 -2.13 -16.28
C ARG A 365 20.52 -3.38 -17.14
N SER A 366 20.29 -4.52 -16.50
CA SER A 366 20.03 -5.80 -17.17
C SER A 366 18.69 -6.32 -16.71
N PHE A 367 17.94 -6.90 -17.63
CA PHE A 367 16.62 -7.47 -17.38
C PHE A 367 16.69 -8.96 -17.63
N ILE A 368 16.27 -9.74 -16.65
CA ILE A 368 16.00 -11.17 -16.80
C ILE A 368 14.50 -11.32 -16.77
N ARG A 369 13.91 -11.83 -17.85
CA ARG A 369 12.48 -12.06 -17.95
C ARG A 369 12.18 -13.47 -18.42
N MET A 370 11.42 -14.19 -17.62
CA MET A 370 10.85 -15.50 -17.95
C MET A 370 9.33 -15.37 -17.95
N VAL A 371 8.67 -15.87 -18.99
CA VAL A 371 7.20 -16.00 -19.07
C VAL A 371 6.89 -17.33 -19.72
N ARG A 372 6.09 -18.16 -19.05
CA ARG A 372 5.63 -19.44 -19.59
C ARG A 372 4.39 -19.29 -20.46
#